data_AF-A0A7C5UY04-F1
#
_entry.id   AF-A0A7C5UY04-F1
#
_cell.length_a   1.000
_cell.length_b   1.000
_cell.length_c   1.000
_cell.angle_alpha   90.00
_cell.angle_beta   90.00
_cell.angle_gamma   90.00
#
_symmetry.space_group_name_H-M   'P 1'
#
loop_
_entity.id
_entity.type
_entity.pdbx_description
1 polymer ?
#
loop_
_entity_poly.entity_id
_entity_poly.type
_entity_poly.pdbx_seq_one_letter_code
_entity_poly.pdbx_strand_id
1 'polypeptide(L)'
;MRGFRDRDFIESSEGLLFAVIGNIHPMERVIAYLKYIPRYKSSIRVKWSRNGVQFGRILPYYSAMGVAQTMDFLRKNHPNYIVFDKYRSIELIEIPRNNIKKHYKPEERLKEILNTSRDP
;
A
#
# COMPACT_ATOMS: atom_id res chain seq x y z
N MET A 1 -18.90 0.55 -9.73
CA MET A 1 -18.03 0.38 -8.53
C MET A 1 -17.07 1.56 -8.48
N ARG A 2 -16.82 2.18 -7.32
CA ARG A 2 -15.91 3.34 -7.28
C ARG A 2 -14.46 2.92 -7.56
N GLY A 3 -13.68 3.79 -8.20
CA GLY A 3 -12.25 3.58 -8.40
C GLY A 3 -11.42 3.70 -7.13
N PHE A 4 -10.09 3.63 -7.30
CA PHE A 4 -9.11 3.89 -6.25
C PHE A 4 -9.08 5.38 -5.91
N ARG A 5 -9.08 5.68 -4.62
CA ARG A 5 -9.03 7.05 -4.09
C ARG A 5 -7.85 7.23 -3.18
N ASP A 6 -7.46 8.48 -3.00
CA ASP A 6 -6.36 8.86 -2.12
C ASP A 6 -6.57 8.26 -0.72
N ARG A 7 -5.50 7.67 -0.18
CA ARG A 7 -5.46 7.01 1.14
C ARG A 7 -6.30 5.75 1.29
N ASP A 8 -6.87 5.22 0.22
CA ASP A 8 -7.25 3.81 0.21
C ASP A 8 -6.01 2.93 0.44
N PHE A 9 -6.25 1.69 0.85
CA PHE A 9 -5.21 0.69 0.94
C PHE A 9 -5.41 -0.42 -0.08
N ILE A 10 -4.33 -0.90 -0.66
CA ILE A 10 -4.34 -2.10 -1.51
C ILE A 10 -3.35 -3.13 -0.96
N GLU A 11 -3.75 -4.38 -0.98
CA GLU A 11 -2.87 -5.52 -0.71
C GLU A 11 -2.53 -6.20 -2.02
N SER A 12 -1.23 -6.38 -2.29
CA SER A 12 -0.79 -7.15 -3.43
C SER A 12 -0.91 -8.66 -3.19
N SER A 13 -0.75 -9.45 -4.25
CA SER A 13 -0.69 -10.91 -4.18
C SER A 13 0.38 -11.44 -3.22
N GLU A 14 1.49 -10.71 -3.05
CA GLU A 14 2.58 -11.04 -2.13
C GLU A 14 2.28 -10.63 -0.68
N GLY A 15 1.13 -9.99 -0.42
CA GLY A 15 0.72 -9.54 0.91
C GLY A 15 1.31 -8.20 1.34
N LEU A 16 1.97 -7.47 0.42
CA LEU A 16 2.45 -6.11 0.67
C LEU A 16 1.27 -5.14 0.73
N LEU A 17 1.33 -4.16 1.63
CA LEU A 17 0.28 -3.15 1.78
C LEU A 17 0.77 -1.79 1.31
N PHE A 18 0.04 -1.25 0.34
CA PHE A 18 0.30 0.06 -0.23
C PHE A 18 -0.83 1.02 0.11
N ALA A 19 -0.46 2.27 0.33
CA ALA A 19 -1.42 3.37 0.45
C ALA A 19 -1.50 4.11 -0.89
N VAL A 20 -2.70 4.23 -1.43
CA VAL A 20 -2.99 4.86 -2.72
C VAL A 20 -2.69 6.36 -2.66
N ILE A 21 -2.07 6.88 -3.72
CA ILE A 21 -1.74 8.30 -3.89
C ILE A 21 -2.62 8.91 -4.97
N GLY A 22 -3.39 9.93 -4.61
CA GLY A 22 -4.27 10.65 -5.52
C GLY A 22 -5.50 9.84 -5.95
N ASN A 23 -6.28 10.41 -6.88
CA ASN A 23 -7.54 9.83 -7.35
C ASN A 23 -7.53 9.49 -8.86
N ILE A 24 -6.39 9.73 -9.52
CA ILE A 24 -6.21 9.51 -10.96
C ILE A 24 -5.08 8.52 -11.13
N HIS A 25 -5.37 7.43 -11.84
CA HIS A 25 -4.42 6.35 -12.06
C HIS A 25 -4.44 5.89 -13.51
N PRO A 26 -3.35 5.30 -14.00
CA PRO A 26 -3.34 4.61 -15.28
C PRO A 26 -4.43 3.52 -15.35
N MET A 27 -4.83 3.17 -16.57
CA MET A 27 -5.94 2.24 -16.81
C MET A 27 -5.72 0.87 -16.14
N GLU A 28 -4.49 0.35 -16.17
CA GLU A 28 -4.17 -1.00 -15.67
C GLU A 28 -3.36 -1.01 -14.37
N ARG A 29 -3.11 0.16 -13.77
CA ARG A 29 -2.20 0.29 -12.63
C ARG A 29 -2.75 1.26 -11.58
N VAL A 30 -2.22 1.18 -10.36
CA VAL A 30 -2.59 2.06 -9.24
C VAL A 30 -1.33 2.65 -8.64
N ILE A 31 -1.26 3.98 -8.58
CA ILE A 31 -0.14 4.71 -7.99
C ILE A 31 -0.29 4.65 -6.47
N ALA A 32 0.69 4.10 -5.77
CA ALA A 32 0.62 3.88 -4.33
C ALA A 32 2.01 3.71 -3.72
N TYR A 33 2.25 4.16 -2.48
CA TYR A 33 3.53 3.91 -1.81
C TYR A 33 3.46 2.68 -0.89
N LEU A 34 4.55 1.91 -0.81
CA LEU A 34 4.64 0.75 0.08
C LEU A 34 4.70 1.20 1.53
N LYS A 35 3.75 0.76 2.35
CA LYS A 35 3.65 1.17 3.75
C LYS A 35 3.94 0.04 4.72
N TYR A 36 3.44 -1.17 4.44
CA TYR A 36 3.70 -2.32 5.29
C TYR A 36 4.09 -3.58 4.53
N ILE A 37 4.95 -4.36 5.17
CA ILE A 37 5.46 -5.63 4.66
C ILE A 37 5.22 -6.71 5.73
N PRO A 38 4.64 -7.86 5.38
CA PRO A 38 4.45 -8.96 6.32
C PRO A 38 5.82 -9.46 6.82
N ARG A 39 5.93 -9.73 8.12
CA ARG A 39 7.14 -10.23 8.80
C ARG A 39 8.37 -9.31 8.67
N TYR A 40 8.18 -8.04 8.29
CA TYR A 40 9.28 -7.09 8.20
C TYR A 40 9.64 -6.50 9.57
N LYS A 41 10.94 -6.45 9.87
CA LYS A 41 11.46 -5.82 11.09
C LYS A 41 11.59 -4.31 10.86
N SER A 42 10.60 -3.56 11.34
CA SER A 42 10.63 -2.10 11.30
C SER A 42 11.58 -1.53 12.36
N SER A 43 12.14 -0.34 12.10
CA SER A 43 12.93 0.41 13.09
C SER A 43 12.08 0.96 14.24
N ILE A 44 10.76 0.99 14.07
CA ILE A 44 9.80 1.38 15.11
C ILE A 44 9.00 0.17 15.59
N ARG A 45 8.47 0.25 16.82
CA ARG A 45 7.55 -0.76 17.33
C ARG A 45 6.25 -0.77 16.54
N VAL A 46 5.90 -1.92 15.98
CA VAL A 46 4.59 -2.16 15.35
C VAL A 46 3.67 -2.86 16.35
N LYS A 47 2.45 -2.33 16.53
CA LYS A 47 1.47 -2.83 17.51
C LYS A 47 0.40 -3.74 16.93
N TRP A 48 0.41 -3.98 15.62
CA TRP A 48 -0.68 -4.70 14.95
C TRP A 48 -0.17 -5.87 14.13
N SER A 49 -1.01 -6.89 14.04
CA SER A 49 -0.79 -8.12 13.31
C SER A 49 -2.12 -8.59 12.71
N ARG A 50 -2.04 -9.50 11.74
CA ARG A 50 -3.22 -10.21 11.19
C ARG A 50 -2.90 -11.69 11.17
N ASN A 51 -3.72 -12.50 11.83
CA ASN A 51 -3.52 -13.95 11.97
C ASN A 51 -2.10 -14.30 12.50
N GLY A 52 -1.63 -13.58 13.53
CA GLY A 52 -0.30 -13.77 14.11
C GLY A 52 0.87 -13.20 13.29
N VAL A 53 0.64 -12.74 12.06
CA VAL A 53 1.69 -12.13 11.23
C VAL A 53 1.78 -10.63 11.51
N GLN A 54 2.93 -10.16 12.00
CA GLN A 54 3.22 -8.74 12.18
C GLN A 54 3.49 -8.06 10.83
N PHE A 55 3.06 -6.81 10.70
CA PHE A 55 3.22 -6.01 9.48
C PHE A 55 4.14 -4.82 9.74
N GLY A 56 5.41 -4.98 9.39
CA GLY A 56 6.45 -3.97 9.60
C GLY A 56 6.25 -2.73 8.73
N ARG A 57 6.50 -1.52 9.26
CA ARG A 57 6.57 -0.30 8.44
C ARG A 57 7.96 -0.16 7.80
N ILE A 58 8.01 -0.14 6.47
CA ILE A 58 9.26 0.17 5.73
C ILE A 58 9.52 1.68 5.68
N LEU A 59 8.47 2.50 5.66
CA LEU A 59 8.54 3.97 5.63
C LEU A 59 7.95 4.57 6.92
N PRO A 60 8.65 4.53 8.06
CA PRO A 60 8.12 5.02 9.34
C PRO A 60 8.04 6.56 9.41
N TYR A 61 8.97 7.28 8.77
CA TYR A 61 9.14 8.73 8.92
C TYR A 61 8.80 9.56 7.67
N TYR A 62 8.38 8.93 6.57
CA TYR A 62 8.03 9.62 5.31
C TYR A 62 9.09 10.60 4.77
N SER A 63 10.37 10.37 5.09
CA SER A 63 11.46 11.18 4.58
C SER A 63 11.79 10.81 3.14
N ALA A 64 12.35 11.75 2.38
CA ALA A 64 12.82 11.49 1.01
C ALA A 64 13.80 10.31 0.95
N MET A 65 14.74 10.23 1.92
CA MET A 65 15.65 9.09 2.08
C MET A 65 14.90 7.76 2.29
N GLY A 66 13.87 7.75 3.13
CA GLY A 66 13.07 6.55 3.36
C GLY A 66 12.28 6.13 2.12
N VAL A 67 11.78 7.10 1.34
CA VAL A 67 11.13 6.82 0.06
C VAL A 67 12.14 6.19 -0.91
N ALA A 68 13.35 6.74 -1.04
CA ALA A 68 14.40 6.16 -1.87
C ALA A 68 14.74 4.71 -1.46
N GLN A 69 14.90 4.45 -0.16
CA GLN A 69 15.13 3.08 0.35
C GLN A 69 13.97 2.13 0.04
N THR A 70 12.74 2.63 0.08
CA THR A 70 11.54 1.86 -0.27
C THR A 70 11.53 1.53 -1.78
N MET A 71 11.93 2.48 -2.62
CA MET A 71 12.10 2.27 -4.07
C MET A 71 13.19 1.23 -4.35
N ASP A 72 14.34 1.31 -3.67
CA ASP A 72 15.43 0.33 -3.81
C ASP A 72 14.98 -1.09 -3.42
N PHE A 73 14.24 -1.21 -2.31
CA PHE A 73 13.65 -2.47 -1.89
C PHE A 73 12.72 -3.04 -2.97
N LEU A 74 11.86 -2.20 -3.55
CA LEU A 74 10.94 -2.61 -4.60
C LEU A 74 11.68 -2.96 -5.90
N ARG A 75 12.68 -2.20 -6.33
CA ARG A 75 13.50 -2.55 -7.52
C ARG A 75 14.15 -3.92 -7.36
N LYS A 76 14.62 -4.25 -6.15
CA LYS A 76 15.28 -5.54 -5.87
C LYS A 76 14.31 -6.72 -5.82
N ASN A 77 13.14 -6.54 -5.20
CA ASN A 77 12.25 -7.67 -4.87
C ASN A 77 11.01 -7.76 -5.76
N HIS A 78 10.52 -6.62 -6.27
CA HIS A 78 9.31 -6.47 -7.09
C HIS A 78 9.51 -5.41 -8.18
N PRO A 79 10.49 -5.59 -9.10
CA PRO A 79 10.87 -4.57 -10.08
C PRO A 79 9.71 -4.13 -10.97
N ASN A 80 8.74 -5.02 -11.19
CA ASN A 80 7.53 -4.73 -11.94
C ASN A 80 6.66 -3.61 -11.32
N TYR A 81 6.90 -3.20 -10.08
CA TYR A 81 6.17 -2.09 -9.43
C TYR A 81 6.80 -0.73 -9.64
N ILE A 82 8.02 -0.64 -10.14
CA ILE A 82 8.69 0.64 -10.42
C ILE A 82 8.47 0.99 -11.88
N VAL A 83 7.83 2.14 -12.12
CA VAL A 83 7.49 2.61 -13.46
C VAL A 83 8.02 4.03 -13.64
N PHE A 84 8.67 4.27 -14.76
CA PHE A 84 9.04 5.63 -15.14
C PHE A 84 7.84 6.32 -15.81
N ASP A 85 7.31 7.36 -15.16
CA ASP A 85 6.27 8.21 -15.72
C ASP A 85 6.91 9.23 -16.67
N LYS A 86 6.69 9.04 -17.97
CA LYS A 86 7.25 9.92 -19.02
C LYS A 86 6.75 11.36 -19.00
N TYR A 87 5.57 11.62 -18.43
CA TYR A 87 4.98 12.96 -18.40
C TYR A 87 5.51 13.78 -17.22
N ARG A 88 5.83 13.11 -16.11
CA ARG A 88 6.38 13.72 -14.90
C ARG A 88 7.90 13.61 -14.81
N SER A 89 8.51 12.78 -15.65
CA SER A 89 9.95 12.47 -15.64
C SER A 89 10.45 11.97 -14.28
N ILE A 90 9.65 11.13 -13.61
CA ILE A 90 9.96 10.53 -12.31
C ILE A 90 9.63 9.04 -12.29
N GLU A 91 10.32 8.29 -11.44
CA GLU A 91 9.90 6.92 -11.09
C GLU A 91 8.77 6.96 -10.07
N LEU A 92 7.72 6.19 -10.33
CA LEU A 92 6.58 5.99 -9.45
C LEU A 92 6.46 4.52 -9.08
N ILE A 93 5.84 4.28 -7.91
CA ILE A 93 5.39 2.96 -7.50
C ILE A 93 3.98 2.77 -8.04
N GLU A 94 3.83 1.84 -8.99
CA GLU A 94 2.57 1.54 -9.64
C GLU A 94 2.26 0.05 -9.56
N ILE A 95 1.18 -0.31 -8.89
CA ILE A 95 0.77 -1.71 -8.71
C ILE A 95 -0.17 -2.13 -9.84
N PRO A 96 0.18 -3.16 -10.64
CA PRO A 96 -0.72 -3.72 -11.64
C PRO A 96 -2.05 -4.17 -11.02
N ARG A 97 -3.18 -3.81 -11.63
CA ARG A 97 -4.51 -4.13 -11.09
C ARG A 97 -4.74 -5.64 -10.93
N ASN A 98 -4.20 -6.43 -11.86
CA ASN A 98 -4.26 -7.90 -11.79
C ASN A 98 -3.45 -8.49 -10.62
N ASN A 99 -2.55 -7.73 -10.00
CA ASN A 99 -1.77 -8.15 -8.84
C ASN A 99 -2.31 -7.60 -7.52
N ILE A 100 -3.45 -6.89 -7.54
CA ILE A 100 -4.14 -6.42 -6.34
C ILE A 100 -5.05 -7.54 -5.85
N LYS A 101 -4.68 -8.13 -4.71
CA LYS A 101 -5.48 -9.15 -4.02
C LYS A 101 -6.70 -8.55 -3.33
N LYS A 102 -6.55 -7.38 -2.72
CA LYS A 102 -7.66 -6.71 -2.00
C LYS A 102 -7.53 -5.18 -2.04
N HIS A 103 -8.66 -4.52 -2.29
CA HIS A 103 -8.81 -3.07 -2.16
C HIS A 103 -9.58 -2.76 -0.87
N TYR A 104 -8.91 -2.17 0.11
CA TYR A 104 -9.49 -1.75 1.37
C TYR A 104 -10.03 -0.33 1.25
N LYS A 105 -11.35 -0.22 1.41
CA LYS A 105 -12.08 1.04 1.32
C LYS A 105 -12.55 1.46 2.71
N PRO A 106 -12.22 2.68 3.18
CA PRO A 106 -12.63 3.13 4.50
C PRO A 106 -14.14 3.04 4.74
N GLU A 107 -14.96 3.35 3.73
CA GLU A 107 -16.42 3.33 3.87
C GLU A 107 -17.01 1.92 3.98
N GLU A 108 -16.35 0.91 3.40
CA GLU A 108 -16.74 -0.49 3.58
C GLU A 108 -16.44 -0.91 5.02
N ARG A 109 -15.23 -0.61 5.50
CA ARG A 109 -14.84 -0.95 6.88
C ARG A 109 -15.68 -0.20 7.92
N LEU A 110 -16.05 1.05 7.67
CA LEU A 110 -16.93 1.82 8.55
C LEU A 110 -18.31 1.17 8.65
N LYS A 111 -18.91 0.79 7.51
CA LYS A 111 -20.21 0.10 7.49
C LYS A 111 -20.16 -1.22 8.24
N GLU A 112 -19.09 -2.00 8.06
CA GLU A 112 -18.88 -3.23 8.83
C GLU A 112 -18.85 -2.94 10.33
N ILE A 113 -18.12 -1.92 10.78
CA ILE A 113 -18.04 -1.55 12.20
C ILE A 113 -19.43 -1.16 12.74
N LEU A 114 -20.17 -0.31 12.03
CA LEU A 114 -21.49 0.14 12.44
C LEU A 114 -22.50 -1.02 12.53
N ASN A 115 -22.47 -1.95 11.57
CA ASN A 115 -23.38 -3.10 11.52
C ASN A 115 -22.99 -4.23 12.49
N THR A 116 -21.72 -4.30 12.86
CA THR A 116 -21.19 -5.32 13.79
C THR A 116 -20.91 -4.72 15.16
N SER A 117 -21.41 -3.51 15.44
CA SER A 117 -21.20 -2.84 16.70
C SER A 117 -21.82 -3.68 17.82
N ARG A 118 -20.95 -4.23 18.66
CA ARG A 118 -21.26 -5.04 19.84
C ARG A 118 -20.58 -4.37 21.02
N ASP A 119 -20.94 -3.13 21.29
CA ASP A 119 -20.84 -2.64 22.66
C ASP A 119 -22.11 -3.13 23.38
N PRO A 120 -21.99 -3.82 24.53
CA PRO A 120 -23.14 -4.05 25.40
C PRO A 120 -23.71 -2.75 25.96
#